data_AF-A0A8C9YF09-F1
#
_entry.id   AF-A0A8C9YF09-F1
#
_cell.length_a   1.000
_cell.length_b   1.000
_cell.length_c   1.000
_cell.angle_alpha   90.00
_cell.angle_beta   90.00
_cell.angle_gamma   90.00
#
_symmetry.space_group_name_H-M   'P 1'
#
loop_
_entity.id
_entity.type
_entity.pdbx_description
1 polymer ?
#
loop_
_entity_poly.entity_id
_entity_poly.type
_entity_poly.pdbx_seq_one_letter_code
_entity_poly.pdbx_strand_id
1 'polypeptide(L)'
;MKIAAFNVKRLGWKKVNNADVRNNLIKIVSRYSVVVLLEVMDKSGKAMNMFLTELNKNHPYLMECSESLGRRTHREKFVYFYRGDEVKMIKSYQYEERTDVLAREPYILQFECPNTVVQNLVLIPVHTKPRGCRGSKRWRNYVVFVLMNVILSLFVVFALHQLLREISVSLAAKCSTLFTSYFF
;
A
#
# COMPACT_ATOMS: atom_id res chain seq x y z
N MET A 1 -1.84 -18.16 2.12
CA MET A 1 -1.63 -16.71 2.26
C MET A 1 -2.44 -15.95 1.23
N LYS A 2 -3.20 -14.92 1.62
CA LYS A 2 -3.95 -14.03 0.71
C LYS A 2 -3.52 -12.59 0.94
N ILE A 3 -3.25 -11.84 -0.12
CA ILE A 3 -2.79 -10.45 -0.05
C ILE A 3 -3.76 -9.55 -0.78
N ALA A 4 -4.02 -8.36 -0.25
CA ALA A 4 -4.84 -7.36 -0.94
C ALA A 4 -4.35 -5.93 -0.71
N ALA A 5 -4.84 -5.04 -1.57
CA ALA A 5 -4.85 -3.63 -1.29
C ALA A 5 -6.27 -3.10 -1.44
N PHE A 6 -6.65 -2.18 -0.56
CA PHE A 6 -8.00 -1.66 -0.52
C PHE A 6 -7.99 -0.15 -0.33
N ASN A 7 -8.41 0.58 -1.36
CA ASN A 7 -8.64 2.00 -1.24
C ASN A 7 -9.99 2.24 -0.55
N VAL A 8 -9.94 2.76 0.67
CA VAL A 8 -11.12 3.16 1.41
C VAL A 8 -11.19 4.67 1.42
N LYS A 9 -11.93 5.23 0.45
CA LYS A 9 -12.05 6.67 0.22
C LYS A 9 -12.09 7.49 1.50
N ARG A 10 -11.08 8.33 1.77
CA ARG A 10 -11.02 9.19 2.99
C ARG A 10 -11.27 8.39 4.29
N LEU A 11 -10.54 7.31 4.52
CA LEU A 11 -10.67 6.49 5.72
C LEU A 11 -10.11 7.23 6.93
N GLY A 12 -10.95 7.53 7.91
CA GLY A 12 -10.54 8.19 9.14
C GLY A 12 -11.58 8.00 10.24
N TRP A 13 -11.49 8.80 11.30
CA TRP A 13 -12.30 8.67 12.51
C TRP A 13 -13.80 8.53 12.24
N LYS A 14 -14.38 9.39 11.39
CA LYS A 14 -15.82 9.35 11.07
C LYS A 14 -16.29 7.99 10.53
N LYS A 15 -15.46 7.33 9.70
CA LYS A 15 -15.78 6.03 9.11
C LYS A 15 -15.59 4.89 10.09
N VAL A 16 -14.47 4.89 10.82
CA VAL A 16 -14.19 3.84 11.81
C VAL A 16 -15.16 3.92 13.00
N ASN A 17 -15.61 5.11 13.39
CA ASN A 17 -16.57 5.30 14.47
C ASN A 17 -17.99 4.84 14.11
N ASN A 18 -18.33 4.74 12.82
CA ASN A 18 -19.60 4.16 12.38
C ASN A 18 -19.51 2.61 12.46
N ALA A 19 -20.38 2.00 13.27
CA ALA A 19 -20.34 0.56 13.53
C ALA A 19 -20.55 -0.28 12.26
N ASP A 20 -21.51 0.06 11.41
CA ASP A 20 -21.80 -0.69 10.19
C ASP A 20 -20.63 -0.65 9.21
N VAL A 21 -20.04 0.53 9.00
CA VAL A 21 -18.87 0.70 8.15
C VAL A 21 -17.68 -0.09 8.71
N ARG A 22 -17.41 0.06 10.02
CA ARG A 22 -16.32 -0.66 10.69
C ARG A 22 -16.48 -2.17 10.60
N ASN A 23 -17.67 -2.70 10.88
CA ASN A 23 -17.95 -4.13 10.86
C ASN A 23 -17.78 -4.71 9.45
N ASN A 24 -18.21 -3.98 8.41
CA ASN A 24 -17.97 -4.39 7.03
C ASN A 24 -16.49 -4.34 6.66
N LEU A 25 -15.74 -3.31 7.10
CA LEU A 25 -14.30 -3.24 6.90
C LEU A 25 -13.57 -4.41 7.58
N ILE A 26 -13.94 -4.77 8.81
CA ILE A 26 -13.40 -5.94 9.52
C ILE A 26 -13.64 -7.20 8.69
N LYS A 27 -14.89 -7.46 8.25
CA LYS A 27 -15.22 -8.62 7.40
C LYS A 27 -14.37 -8.68 6.13
N ILE A 28 -14.05 -7.54 5.52
CA ILE A 28 -13.20 -7.48 4.32
C ILE A 28 -11.75 -7.79 4.68
N VAL A 29 -11.19 -7.09 5.68
CA VAL A 29 -9.78 -7.21 6.10
C VAL A 29 -9.46 -8.61 6.62
N SER A 30 -10.36 -9.21 7.39
CA SER A 30 -10.22 -10.56 7.96
C SER A 30 -10.08 -11.67 6.92
N ARG A 31 -10.27 -11.41 5.62
CA ARG A 31 -10.08 -12.40 4.54
C ARG A 31 -8.62 -12.54 4.09
N TYR A 32 -7.74 -11.64 4.51
CA TYR A 32 -6.38 -11.51 3.99
C TYR A 32 -5.34 -11.68 5.08
N SER A 33 -4.24 -12.36 4.73
CA SER A 33 -3.04 -12.49 5.55
C SER A 33 -2.30 -11.16 5.67
N VAL A 34 -2.26 -10.38 4.57
CA VAL A 34 -1.69 -9.03 4.51
C VAL A 34 -2.63 -8.15 3.69
N VAL A 35 -2.97 -6.98 4.20
CA VAL A 35 -3.75 -5.98 3.46
C VAL A 35 -3.18 -4.58 3.64
N VAL A 36 -3.14 -3.83 2.54
CA VAL A 36 -2.77 -2.41 2.55
C VAL A 36 -4.01 -1.55 2.37
N LEU A 37 -4.34 -0.73 3.36
CA LEU A 37 -5.38 0.29 3.24
C LEU A 37 -4.78 1.58 2.67
N LEU A 38 -5.44 2.11 1.63
CA LEU A 38 -5.08 3.38 0.99
C LEU A 38 -6.07 4.49 1.40
N GLU A 39 -5.66 5.74 1.17
CA GLU A 39 -6.42 6.95 1.52
C GLU A 39 -6.75 7.08 3.03
N VAL A 40 -5.84 6.62 3.90
CA VAL A 40 -6.03 6.75 5.34
C VAL A 40 -5.73 8.18 5.79
N MET A 41 -6.76 8.91 6.19
CA MET A 41 -6.70 10.25 6.74
C MET A 41 -6.82 10.19 8.27
N ASP A 42 -5.76 9.72 8.94
CA ASP A 42 -5.72 9.58 10.39
C ASP A 42 -4.42 10.18 10.97
N LYS A 43 -4.48 11.48 11.29
CA LYS A 43 -3.32 12.22 11.79
C LYS A 43 -2.88 11.72 13.16
N SER A 44 -3.81 11.46 14.08
CA SER A 44 -3.51 11.03 15.46
C SER A 44 -3.29 9.53 15.60
N GLY A 45 -3.64 8.73 14.59
CA GLY A 45 -3.59 7.25 14.67
C GLY A 45 -4.74 6.65 15.48
N LYS A 46 -5.63 7.48 16.04
CA LYS A 46 -6.73 7.04 16.92
C LYS A 46 -7.72 6.14 16.17
N ALA A 47 -8.00 6.45 14.91
CA ALA A 47 -8.95 5.67 14.12
C ALA A 47 -8.38 4.29 13.77
N MET A 48 -7.12 4.22 13.35
CA MET A 48 -6.49 2.94 12.99
C MET A 48 -6.21 2.07 14.21
N ASN A 49 -5.84 2.66 15.36
CA ASN A 49 -5.70 1.93 16.62
C ASN A 49 -7.04 1.33 17.07
N MET A 50 -8.12 2.11 17.04
CA MET A 50 -9.46 1.59 17.34
C MET A 50 -9.86 0.46 16.37
N PHE A 51 -9.58 0.63 15.07
CA PHE A 51 -9.86 -0.40 14.08
C PHE A 51 -9.08 -1.69 14.35
N LEU A 52 -7.79 -1.58 14.69
CA LEU A 52 -6.95 -2.72 15.05
C LEU A 52 -7.48 -3.46 16.28
N THR A 53 -7.87 -2.73 17.33
CA THR A 53 -8.44 -3.33 18.54
C THR A 53 -9.70 -4.14 18.22
N GLU A 54 -10.59 -3.62 17.38
CA GLU A 54 -11.81 -4.33 16.99
C GLU A 54 -11.52 -5.50 16.04
N LEU A 55 -10.56 -5.36 15.12
CA LEU A 55 -10.12 -6.42 14.23
C LEU A 55 -9.53 -7.61 15.01
N ASN A 56 -8.75 -7.32 16.04
CA ASN A 56 -8.05 -8.31 16.87
C ASN A 56 -8.97 -9.16 17.75
N LYS A 57 -10.26 -8.84 17.84
CA LYS A 57 -11.26 -9.71 18.50
C LYS A 57 -11.48 -11.02 17.77
N ASN A 58 -11.25 -11.05 16.45
CA ASN A 58 -11.47 -12.25 15.64
C ASN A 58 -10.18 -13.04 15.39
N HIS A 59 -9.05 -12.33 15.21
CA HIS A 59 -7.76 -12.93 14.87
C HIS A 59 -6.64 -11.94 15.19
N PRO A 60 -5.45 -12.37 15.66
CA PRO A 60 -4.33 -11.47 15.87
C PRO A 60 -3.86 -10.83 14.56
N TYR A 61 -3.95 -9.51 14.47
CA TYR A 61 -3.29 -8.69 13.47
C TYR A 61 -2.29 -7.74 14.13
N LEU A 62 -1.23 -7.47 13.39
CA LEU A 62 -0.28 -6.39 13.62
C LEU A 62 -0.53 -5.29 12.58
N MET A 63 -0.08 -4.07 12.89
CA MET A 63 -0.30 -2.89 12.07
C MET A 63 1.01 -2.12 11.88
N GLU A 64 1.25 -1.64 10.67
CA GLU A 64 2.36 -0.74 10.35
C GLU A 64 1.83 0.43 9.49
N CYS A 65 2.25 1.65 9.80
CA CYS A 65 1.73 2.87 9.17
C CYS A 65 2.85 3.71 8.55
N SER A 66 2.62 4.24 7.36
CA SER A 66 3.51 5.23 6.76
C SER A 66 3.47 6.58 7.48
N GLU A 67 4.40 7.44 7.09
CA GLU A 67 4.29 8.88 7.34
C GLU A 67 3.05 9.49 6.66
N SER A 68 2.72 10.72 7.04
CA SER A 68 1.58 11.47 6.49
C SER A 68 1.96 12.15 5.18
N LEU A 69 1.59 11.53 4.06
CA LEU A 69 2.01 11.88 2.70
C LEU A 69 0.97 12.73 1.99
N GLY A 70 1.43 13.66 1.15
CA GLY A 70 0.55 14.49 0.32
C GLY A 70 0.78 15.98 0.45
N ARG A 71 0.32 16.71 -0.57
CA ARG A 71 0.52 18.15 -0.68
C ARG A 71 -0.56 18.93 0.09
N ARG A 72 -0.13 19.98 0.78
CA ARG A 72 -0.99 20.93 1.55
C ARG A 72 -1.78 20.24 2.67
N THR A 73 -3.10 20.40 2.68
CA THR A 73 -4.00 19.98 3.75
C THR A 73 -4.53 18.56 3.59
N HIS A 74 -4.48 17.99 2.37
CA HIS A 74 -4.96 16.64 2.10
C HIS A 74 -3.80 15.64 2.21
N ARG A 75 -3.60 15.14 3.42
CA ARG A 75 -2.59 14.13 3.71
C ARG A 75 -3.21 12.77 4.01
N GLU A 76 -2.57 11.74 3.48
CA GLU A 76 -2.98 10.35 3.50
C GLU A 76 -1.82 9.48 4.03
N LYS A 77 -2.14 8.31 4.55
CA LYS A 77 -1.17 7.28 4.94
C LYS A 77 -1.47 5.99 4.20
N PHE A 78 -0.43 5.19 3.99
CA PHE A 78 -0.53 3.77 3.74
C PHE A 78 -0.55 3.05 5.08
N VAL A 79 -1.50 2.14 5.28
CA VAL A 79 -1.60 1.36 6.52
C VAL A 79 -1.68 -0.11 6.18
N TYR A 80 -0.76 -0.88 6.73
CA TYR A 80 -0.68 -2.32 6.58
C TYR A 80 -1.32 -2.97 7.79
N PHE A 81 -2.16 -3.98 7.55
CA PHE A 81 -2.59 -4.95 8.54
C PHE A 81 -2.11 -6.33 8.10
N TYR A 82 -1.46 -7.06 8.99
CA TYR A 82 -0.95 -8.40 8.68
C TYR A 82 -1.05 -9.35 9.87
N ARG A 83 -1.22 -10.64 9.59
CA ARG A 83 -1.30 -11.71 10.58
C ARG A 83 0.10 -12.14 10.99
N GLY A 84 0.49 -11.85 12.23
CA GLY A 84 1.85 -12.10 12.74
C GLY A 84 2.20 -13.59 12.88
N ASP A 85 1.20 -14.45 12.89
CA ASP A 85 1.30 -15.91 12.87
C ASP A 85 1.43 -16.49 11.44
N GLU A 86 1.11 -15.71 10.40
CA GLU A 86 1.27 -16.14 9.00
C GLU A 86 2.50 -15.52 8.31
N VAL A 87 2.87 -14.29 8.66
CA VAL A 87 4.00 -13.56 8.07
C VAL A 87 4.77 -12.77 9.11
N LYS A 88 6.06 -12.54 8.86
CA LYS A 88 6.92 -11.71 9.70
C LYS A 88 7.38 -10.47 8.93
N MET A 89 7.07 -9.28 9.43
CA MET A 89 7.61 -8.05 8.85
C MET A 89 9.11 -7.94 9.20
N ILE A 90 9.95 -7.84 8.17
CA ILE A 90 11.40 -7.77 8.32
C ILE A 90 11.88 -6.32 8.40
N LYS A 91 11.39 -5.48 7.48
CA LYS A 91 11.74 -4.06 7.43
C LYS A 91 10.69 -3.25 6.68
N SER A 92 10.62 -1.97 7.01
CA SER A 92 9.84 -0.97 6.29
C SER A 92 10.76 0.13 5.74
N TYR A 93 10.37 0.76 4.64
CA TYR A 93 11.12 1.84 4.00
C TYR A 93 10.15 2.81 3.32
N GLN A 94 10.21 4.08 3.69
CA GLN A 94 9.51 5.15 2.99
C GLN A 94 10.38 5.59 1.81
N TYR A 95 9.90 5.43 0.58
CA TYR A 95 10.65 5.91 -0.58
C TYR A 95 10.74 7.44 -0.54
N GLU A 96 11.93 7.97 -0.80
CA GLU A 96 12.17 9.41 -0.91
C GLU A 96 12.58 9.74 -2.34
N GLU A 97 11.75 10.53 -3.03
CA GLU A 97 12.06 10.98 -4.39
C GLU A 97 12.77 12.34 -4.36
N ARG A 98 13.78 12.52 -5.23
CA ARG A 98 14.46 13.82 -5.39
C ARG A 98 13.68 14.82 -6.25
N THR A 99 12.72 14.35 -7.05
CA THR A 99 12.12 15.09 -8.17
C THR A 99 10.64 15.48 -7.99
N ASP A 100 10.02 15.21 -6.82
CA ASP A 100 8.61 15.53 -6.48
C ASP A 100 7.60 15.18 -7.60
N VAL A 101 7.79 14.02 -8.25
CA VAL A 101 6.86 13.52 -9.28
C VAL A 101 5.69 12.80 -8.61
N LEU A 102 5.97 12.04 -7.56
CA LEU A 102 4.97 11.29 -6.81
C LEU A 102 4.31 12.17 -5.74
N ALA A 103 2.99 12.30 -5.83
CA ALA A 103 2.25 13.08 -4.83
C ALA A 103 2.03 12.33 -3.50
N ARG A 104 2.33 11.02 -3.46
CA ARG A 104 2.48 10.18 -2.25
C ARG A 104 3.54 9.16 -2.59
N GLU A 105 4.65 9.23 -1.89
CA GLU A 105 5.78 8.35 -2.08
C GLU A 105 5.46 6.95 -1.51
N PRO A 106 5.81 5.85 -2.20
CA PRO A 106 5.48 4.50 -1.74
C PRO A 106 6.06 4.18 -0.37
N TYR A 107 5.26 3.53 0.47
CA TYR A 107 5.70 2.99 1.76
C TYR A 107 5.88 1.48 1.66
N ILE A 108 7.13 1.03 1.65
CA ILE A 108 7.53 -0.31 1.21
C ILE A 108 7.74 -1.20 2.42
N LEU A 109 7.14 -2.39 2.43
CA LEU A 109 7.37 -3.39 3.48
C LEU A 109 7.94 -4.68 2.88
N GLN A 110 8.93 -5.25 3.57
CA GLN A 110 9.43 -6.59 3.32
C GLN A 110 8.86 -7.56 4.37
N PHE A 111 8.32 -8.67 3.89
CA PHE A 111 7.81 -9.76 4.70
C PHE A 111 8.59 -11.04 4.42
N GLU A 112 8.77 -11.83 5.47
CA GLU A 112 9.10 -13.25 5.41
C GLU A 112 7.81 -14.05 5.49
N CYS A 113 7.64 -15.03 4.60
CA CYS A 113 6.42 -15.81 4.42
C CYS A 113 6.75 -17.32 4.51
N PRO A 114 6.98 -17.85 5.72
CA PRO A 114 7.59 -19.18 5.93
C PRO A 114 6.76 -20.34 5.36
N ASN A 115 5.44 -20.17 5.31
CA ASN A 115 4.49 -21.19 4.87
C ASN A 115 4.15 -21.11 3.37
N THR A 116 4.99 -20.48 2.56
CA THR A 116 4.73 -20.26 1.12
C THR A 116 5.97 -20.53 0.27
N VAL A 117 5.77 -20.81 -1.02
CA VAL A 117 6.88 -21.04 -1.98
C VAL A 117 7.77 -19.79 -2.10
N VAL A 118 7.17 -18.60 -2.05
CA VAL A 118 7.88 -17.33 -2.05
C VAL A 118 8.14 -16.90 -0.61
N GLN A 119 9.31 -17.24 -0.08
CA GLN A 119 9.65 -16.99 1.32
C GLN A 119 9.91 -15.50 1.63
N ASN A 120 10.22 -14.69 0.62
CA ASN A 120 10.48 -13.26 0.77
C ASN A 120 9.56 -12.45 -0.15
N LEU A 121 8.79 -11.53 0.43
CA LEU A 121 7.79 -10.74 -0.27
C LEU A 121 8.06 -9.25 -0.02
N VAL A 122 8.05 -8.43 -1.08
CA VAL A 122 8.16 -6.98 -0.96
C VAL A 122 6.88 -6.33 -1.51
N LEU A 123 6.24 -5.49 -0.69
CA LEU A 123 4.99 -4.81 -1.02
C LEU A 123 5.23 -3.32 -1.24
N ILE A 124 4.89 -2.83 -2.44
CA ILE A 124 5.11 -1.42 -2.85
C ILE A 124 3.77 -0.81 -3.28
N PRO A 125 3.11 -0.03 -2.40
CA PRO A 125 1.81 0.54 -2.69
C PRO A 125 1.99 1.84 -3.48
N VAL A 126 1.28 2.00 -4.60
CA VAL A 126 1.32 3.24 -5.40
C VAL A 126 -0.06 3.87 -5.48
N HIS A 127 -0.21 5.05 -4.88
CA HIS A 127 -1.46 5.82 -4.97
C HIS A 127 -1.27 7.03 -5.89
N THR A 128 -1.62 6.86 -7.17
CA THR A 128 -1.49 7.91 -8.19
C THR A 128 -2.71 8.83 -8.21
N LYS A 129 -2.48 10.15 -8.32
CA LYS A 129 -3.56 11.12 -8.56
C LYS A 129 -3.99 11.07 -10.04
N PRO A 130 -5.30 11.14 -10.34
CA PRO A 130 -5.78 11.15 -11.72
C PRO A 130 -5.56 12.49 -12.46
N ARG A 131 -5.17 13.58 -11.78
CA ARG A 131 -4.94 14.88 -12.44
C ARG A 131 -3.47 15.05 -12.80
N GLY A 132 -3.18 14.96 -14.09
CA GLY A 132 -1.85 15.11 -14.69
C GLY A 132 -1.79 14.56 -16.11
N CYS A 133 -2.53 13.49 -16.41
CA CYS A 133 -2.75 13.02 -17.78
C CYS A 133 -3.89 13.81 -18.43
N ARG A 134 -3.57 14.68 -19.41
CA ARG A 134 -4.60 15.20 -20.33
C ARG A 134 -5.18 13.99 -21.08
N GLY A 135 -6.44 13.64 -20.82
CA GLY A 135 -7.18 12.66 -21.63
C GLY A 135 -7.68 11.38 -20.94
N SER A 136 -7.26 11.04 -19.72
CA SER A 136 -7.71 9.79 -19.09
C SER A 136 -8.24 9.98 -17.67
N LYS A 137 -9.56 10.13 -17.53
CA LYS A 137 -10.31 10.02 -16.25
C LYS A 137 -10.29 8.59 -15.65
N ARG A 138 -9.48 7.67 -16.19
CA ARG A 138 -9.65 6.21 -16.02
C ARG A 138 -8.65 5.54 -15.07
N TRP A 139 -7.51 6.15 -14.77
CA TRP A 139 -6.51 5.52 -13.90
C TRP A 139 -6.86 5.74 -12.43
N ARG A 140 -7.32 4.68 -11.75
CA ARG A 140 -7.55 4.65 -10.30
C ARG A 140 -6.69 3.51 -9.72
N ASN A 141 -5.83 3.88 -8.76
CA ASN A 141 -5.12 3.03 -7.80
C ASN A 141 -4.37 1.81 -8.38
N TYR A 142 -3.03 1.85 -8.38
CA TYR A 142 -2.20 0.69 -8.69
C TYR A 142 -1.44 0.25 -7.45
N VAL A 143 -1.77 -0.90 -6.87
CA VAL A 143 -0.81 -1.54 -5.97
C VAL A 143 0.01 -2.51 -6.80
N VAL A 144 1.30 -2.24 -6.90
CA VAL A 144 2.25 -3.10 -7.61
C VAL A 144 2.84 -4.04 -6.57
N PHE A 145 2.50 -5.32 -6.68
CA PHE A 145 3.11 -6.38 -5.87
C PHE A 145 4.40 -6.80 -6.55
N VAL A 146 5.55 -6.61 -5.89
CA VAL A 146 6.84 -7.08 -6.43
C VAL A 146 7.29 -8.29 -5.61
N LEU A 147 7.07 -9.47 -6.18
CA LEU A 147 7.59 -10.73 -5.63
C LEU A 147 9.07 -10.80 -5.98
N MET A 148 9.96 -10.65 -4.98
CA MET A 148 11.40 -10.85 -5.19
C MET A 148 11.84 -12.09 -4.46
N ASN A 149 12.17 -13.15 -5.19
CA ASN A 149 13.02 -14.22 -4.69
C ASN A 149 14.43 -13.62 -4.55
N VAL A 150 14.79 -13.15 -3.36
CA VAL A 150 16.08 -12.48 -3.14
C VAL A 150 17.19 -13.52 -3.06
N ILE A 151 17.94 -13.69 -4.15
CA ILE A 151 19.37 -14.01 -4.07
C ILE A 151 20.12 -12.69 -4.31
N LEU A 152 20.63 -12.13 -3.20
CA LEU A 152 21.73 -11.16 -3.03
C LEU A 152 21.76 -9.79 -3.75
N SER A 153 22.04 -8.79 -2.90
CA SER A 153 22.77 -7.52 -3.10
C SER A 153 22.25 -6.49 -4.12
N LEU A 154 22.43 -5.18 -3.79
CA LEU A 154 22.38 -3.93 -4.59
C LEU A 154 21.42 -3.79 -5.80
N PHE A 155 21.28 -4.80 -6.65
CA PHE A 155 20.30 -4.93 -7.71
C PHE A 155 18.86 -4.74 -7.26
N VAL A 156 18.48 -5.07 -6.02
CA VAL A 156 17.11 -4.83 -5.54
C VAL A 156 16.80 -3.35 -5.43
N VAL A 157 17.71 -2.55 -4.87
CA VAL A 157 17.53 -1.09 -4.78
C VAL A 157 17.61 -0.50 -6.18
N PHE A 158 18.52 -0.96 -7.02
CA PHE A 158 18.62 -0.49 -8.40
C PHE A 158 17.39 -0.84 -9.24
N ALA A 159 16.89 -2.08 -9.17
CA ALA A 159 15.69 -2.52 -9.87
C ALA A 159 14.42 -1.90 -9.29
N LEU A 160 14.36 -1.66 -7.98
CA LEU A 160 13.27 -0.89 -7.36
C LEU A 160 13.33 0.58 -7.80
N HIS A 161 14.51 1.17 -7.79
CA HIS A 161 14.71 2.54 -8.26
C HIS A 161 14.46 2.66 -9.76
N GLN A 162 14.78 1.64 -10.54
CA GLN A 162 14.52 1.58 -11.97
C GLN A 162 13.06 1.29 -12.26
N LEU A 163 12.39 0.41 -11.51
CA LEU A 163 10.94 0.17 -11.60
C LEU A 163 10.16 1.41 -11.16
N LEU A 164 10.55 2.07 -10.06
CA LEU A 164 9.94 3.32 -9.62
C LEU A 164 10.24 4.47 -10.58
N ARG A 165 11.45 4.51 -11.18
CA ARG A 165 11.74 5.42 -12.30
C ARG A 165 10.93 5.08 -13.53
N GLU A 166 10.76 3.83 -13.90
CA GLU A 166 9.96 3.41 -15.04
C GLU A 166 8.48 3.64 -14.77
N ILE A 167 8.00 3.51 -13.54
CA ILE A 167 6.65 3.91 -13.14
C ILE A 167 6.54 5.44 -13.22
N SER A 168 7.52 6.19 -12.72
CA SER A 168 7.54 7.67 -12.77
C SER A 168 7.63 8.19 -14.23
N VAL A 169 8.52 7.62 -15.03
CA VAL A 169 8.73 7.90 -16.46
C VAL A 169 7.58 7.38 -17.29
N SER A 170 6.98 6.22 -16.99
CA SER A 170 5.77 5.74 -17.66
C SER A 170 4.55 6.56 -17.26
N LEU A 171 4.46 7.07 -16.03
CA LEU A 171 3.45 8.07 -15.65
C LEU A 171 3.69 9.39 -16.41
N ALA A 172 4.94 9.77 -16.66
CA ALA A 172 5.30 10.93 -17.47
C ALA A 172 5.10 10.70 -19.00
N ALA A 173 5.35 9.48 -19.50
CA ALA A 173 5.36 9.11 -20.93
C ALA A 173 4.03 8.50 -21.40
N LYS A 174 3.20 7.93 -20.52
CA LYS A 174 1.77 7.64 -20.80
C LYS A 174 0.93 8.91 -20.79
N CYS A 175 1.53 10.05 -20.47
CA CYS A 175 1.03 11.36 -20.88
C CYS A 175 1.19 11.61 -22.40
N SER A 176 1.87 10.72 -23.15
CA SER A 176 2.00 10.78 -24.61
C SER A 176 1.67 9.49 -25.38
N THR A 177 1.69 8.26 -24.83
CA THR A 177 1.22 7.07 -25.63
C THR A 177 0.84 5.82 -24.82
N LEU A 178 -0.11 5.04 -25.36
CA LEU A 178 -0.77 3.81 -24.83
C LEU A 178 0.18 2.62 -24.59
N PHE A 179 -0.09 1.77 -23.57
CA PHE A 179 0.01 0.29 -23.69
C PHE A 179 -0.62 -0.45 -22.47
N THR A 180 -1.36 -1.52 -22.79
CA THR A 180 -2.00 -2.55 -21.93
C THR A 180 -1.10 -3.78 -21.76
N SER A 181 -1.16 -4.49 -20.62
CA SER A 181 -0.97 -5.97 -20.43
C SER A 181 -1.11 -6.29 -18.92
N TYR A 182 -2.10 -7.06 -18.44
CA TYR A 182 -2.15 -8.53 -18.23
C TYR A 182 -0.98 -9.13 -17.46
N PHE A 183 -1.25 -9.87 -16.37
CA PHE A 183 -0.59 -11.14 -16.03
C PHE A 183 -1.47 -11.98 -15.10
N PHE A 184 -1.42 -13.30 -15.33
CA PHE A 184 -2.19 -14.40 -14.74
C PHE A 184 -1.93 -14.62 -13.24
#